data_AF-A0A842PEK0-F1
#
_entry.id   AF-A0A842PEK0-F1
#
_cell.length_a   1.000
_cell.length_b   1.000
_cell.length_c   1.000
_cell.angle_alpha   90.00
_cell.angle_beta   90.00
_cell.angle_gamma   90.00
#
_symmetry.space_group_name_H-M   'P 1'
#
loop_
_entity.id
_entity.type
_entity.pdbx_description
1 polymer ?
#
loop_
_entity_poly.entity_id
_entity_poly.type
_entity_poly.pdbx_seq_one_letter_code
_entity_poly.pdbx_strand_id
1 'polypeptide(L)'
;SIIRNKLKINSAINNAKLFLKVQEEFGSFDKYIWGFVNYKPIKNRFKKHSELPAITDISEKLSNDLKKRGFNFVGPTICYALMQAIGMVNDHTSECFLYRK
;
A
#
# COMPACT_ATOMS: atom_id res chain seq x y z
N SER A 1 19.09 1.15 14.47
CA SER A 1 18.52 -0.01 15.21
C SER A 1 17.33 -0.55 14.43
N ILE A 2 17.05 -1.86 14.48
CA ILE A 2 15.89 -2.50 13.80
C ILE A 2 14.90 -3.06 14.83
N ILE A 3 13.66 -3.33 14.39
CA ILE A 3 12.68 -4.09 15.19
C ILE A 3 13.11 -5.57 15.24
N ARG A 4 13.51 -6.07 16.41
CA ARG A 4 14.03 -7.43 16.61
C ARG A 4 12.91 -8.47 16.75
N ASN A 5 12.06 -8.58 15.73
CA ASN A 5 11.01 -9.60 15.64
C ASN A 5 11.33 -10.58 14.51
N LYS A 6 11.53 -11.86 14.83
CA LYS A 6 11.96 -12.90 13.88
C LYS A 6 11.01 -13.03 12.69
N LEU A 7 9.69 -12.96 12.92
CA LEU A 7 8.70 -13.09 11.85
C LEU A 7 8.72 -11.88 10.90
N LYS A 8 8.87 -10.66 11.42
CA LYS A 8 9.01 -9.45 10.59
C LYS A 8 10.30 -9.43 9.76
N ILE A 9 11.40 -9.93 10.32
CA ILE A 9 12.67 -10.04 9.59
C ILE A 9 12.56 -11.06 8.45
N ASN A 10 12.02 -12.26 8.74
CA ASN A 10 11.81 -13.28 7.72
C ASN A 10 10.80 -12.84 6.65
N SER A 11 9.79 -12.06 7.05
CA SER A 11 8.82 -11.44 6.15
C SER A 11 9.49 -10.54 5.12
N ALA A 12 10.39 -9.65 5.53
CA ALA A 12 11.12 -8.78 4.61
C ALA A 12 11.92 -9.57 3.56
N ILE A 13 12.60 -10.65 3.98
CA ILE A 13 13.36 -11.54 3.08
C ILE A 13 12.43 -12.25 2.09
N ASN A 14 11.31 -12.80 2.57
CA ASN A 14 10.32 -13.47 1.72
C ASN A 14 9.70 -12.51 0.72
N ASN A 15 9.25 -11.35 1.19
CA ASN A 15 8.61 -10.33 0.35
C ASN A 15 9.58 -9.80 -0.72
N ALA A 16 10.87 -9.68 -0.43
CA ALA A 16 11.88 -9.30 -1.42
C ALA A 16 12.01 -10.35 -2.56
N LYS A 17 11.96 -11.65 -2.24
CA LYS A 17 11.97 -12.72 -3.26
C LYS A 17 10.71 -12.67 -4.14
N LEU A 18 9.56 -12.44 -3.53
CA LEU A 18 8.28 -12.36 -4.25
C LEU A 18 8.15 -11.08 -5.07
N PHE A 19 8.74 -9.98 -4.61
CA PHE A 19 8.85 -8.73 -5.37
C PHE A 19 9.53 -8.95 -6.72
N LEU A 20 10.64 -9.69 -6.76
CA LEU A 20 11.32 -10.04 -8.01
C LEU A 20 10.41 -10.84 -8.96
N LYS A 21 9.67 -11.81 -8.44
CA LYS A 21 8.69 -12.58 -9.25
C LYS A 21 7.57 -11.70 -9.81
N VAL A 22 7.08 -10.73 -9.03
CA VAL A 22 6.10 -9.76 -9.51
C VAL A 22 6.71 -8.89 -10.60
N GLN A 23 7.97 -8.48 -10.48
CA GLN A 23 8.64 -7.74 -11.57
C GLN A 23 8.76 -8.58 -12.84
N GLU A 24 9.04 -9.88 -12.74
CA GLU A 24 9.06 -10.79 -13.90
C GLU A 24 7.68 -10.89 -14.58
N GLU A 25 6.59 -10.99 -13.81
CA GLU A 25 5.23 -11.14 -14.33
C GLU A 25 4.65 -9.84 -14.91
N PHE A 26 4.89 -8.69 -14.25
CA PHE A 26 4.27 -7.40 -14.61
C PHE A 26 5.25 -6.42 -15.28
N GLY A 27 6.50 -6.82 -15.48
CA GLY A 27 7.60 -5.97 -15.94
C GLY A 27 8.16 -5.04 -14.86
N SER A 28 7.34 -4.56 -13.92
CA SER A 28 7.80 -3.85 -12.73
C SER A 28 6.78 -3.93 -11.59
N PHE A 29 7.27 -3.78 -10.35
CA PHE A 29 6.39 -3.72 -9.18
C PHE A 29 5.56 -2.44 -9.15
N ASP A 30 6.09 -1.34 -9.71
CA ASP A 30 5.38 -0.08 -9.90
C ASP A 30 4.12 -0.27 -10.76
N LYS A 31 4.26 -0.91 -11.93
CA LYS A 31 3.13 -1.21 -12.82
C LYS A 31 2.08 -2.06 -12.13
N TYR A 32 2.53 -3.08 -11.40
CA TYR A 32 1.65 -3.95 -10.62
C TYR A 32 0.85 -3.18 -9.56
N ILE A 33 1.52 -2.41 -8.69
CA ILE A 33 0.86 -1.67 -7.60
C ILE A 33 -0.05 -0.56 -8.13
N TRP A 34 0.41 0.26 -9.07
CA TRP A 34 -0.38 1.38 -9.61
C TRP A 34 -1.57 0.93 -10.46
N GLY A 35 -1.54 -0.30 -10.98
CA GLY A 35 -2.68 -0.91 -11.65
C GLY A 35 -3.95 -0.96 -10.77
N PHE A 36 -3.82 -1.08 -9.45
CA PHE A 36 -4.95 -1.10 -8.52
C PHE A 36 -5.72 0.23 -8.44
N VAL A 37 -5.10 1.33 -8.87
CA VAL A 37 -5.70 2.67 -8.91
C VAL A 37 -5.76 3.23 -10.34
N ASN A 38 -5.73 2.36 -11.35
CA ASN A 38 -5.73 2.75 -12.76
C ASN A 38 -4.67 3.81 -13.09
N TYR A 39 -3.49 3.71 -12.46
CA TYR A 39 -2.35 4.61 -12.65
C TYR A 39 -2.65 6.09 -12.36
N LYS A 40 -3.67 6.38 -11.55
CA LYS A 40 -4.05 7.74 -11.16
C LYS A 40 -4.24 7.81 -9.64
N PRO A 41 -3.59 8.78 -8.97
CA PRO A 41 -3.85 9.02 -7.55
C PRO A 41 -5.33 9.29 -7.28
N ILE A 42 -5.87 8.64 -6.25
CA ILE A 42 -7.22 8.92 -5.77
C ILE A 42 -7.13 10.07 -4.77
N LYS A 43 -7.74 11.21 -5.12
CA LYS A 43 -7.76 12.38 -4.25
C LYS A 43 -9.05 12.40 -3.43
N ASN A 44 -8.93 12.09 -2.13
CA ASN A 44 -10.05 12.18 -1.21
C ASN A 44 -10.24 13.62 -0.71
N ARG A 45 -11.31 13.89 0.05
CA ARG A 45 -11.58 15.21 0.63
C ARG A 45 -12.08 15.09 2.06
N PHE A 46 -11.23 14.54 2.92
CA PHE A 46 -11.48 14.49 4.35
C PHE A 46 -11.27 15.86 4.97
N LYS A 47 -12.18 16.30 5.84
CA LYS A 47 -12.01 17.54 6.60
C LYS A 47 -11.19 17.31 7.85
N LYS A 48 -11.37 16.16 8.50
CA LYS A 48 -10.75 15.80 9.79
C LYS A 48 -10.07 14.45 9.73
N HIS A 49 -9.05 14.26 10.57
CA HIS A 49 -8.33 12.98 10.63
C HIS A 49 -9.24 11.80 11.03
N SER A 50 -10.25 12.06 11.88
CA SER A 50 -11.24 11.06 12.32
C SER A 50 -12.14 10.52 11.20
N GLU A 51 -12.16 11.17 10.03
CA GLU A 51 -12.93 10.73 8.87
C GLU A 51 -12.13 9.75 7.98
N LEU A 52 -10.81 9.63 8.18
CA LEU A 52 -10.00 8.71 7.39
C LEU A 52 -10.36 7.26 7.77
N PRO A 53 -10.64 6.40 6.79
CA PRO A 53 -10.89 5.01 7.08
C PRO A 53 -9.58 4.29 7.41
N ALA A 54 -9.66 3.20 8.19
CA ALA A 54 -8.50 2.34 8.44
C ALA A 54 -8.19 1.40 7.25
N ILE A 55 -9.21 1.12 6.43
CA ILE A 55 -9.16 0.24 5.27
C ILE A 55 -10.12 0.75 4.18
N THR A 56 -9.88 0.36 2.94
CA THR A 56 -10.76 0.57 1.78
C THR A 56 -10.89 -0.70 0.96
N ASP A 57 -11.92 -0.81 0.13
CA ASP A 57 -12.11 -1.93 -0.80
C ASP A 57 -10.87 -2.19 -1.68
N ILE A 58 -10.17 -1.12 -2.10
CA ILE A 58 -8.95 -1.23 -2.90
C ILE A 58 -7.82 -1.82 -2.06
N SER A 59 -7.66 -1.37 -0.81
CA SER A 59 -6.65 -1.93 0.10
C SER A 59 -6.91 -3.39 0.45
N GLU A 60 -8.19 -3.81 0.53
CA GLU A 60 -8.56 -5.22 0.72
C GLU A 60 -8.22 -6.06 -0.52
N LYS A 61 -8.54 -5.55 -1.72
CA LYS A 61 -8.16 -6.20 -2.99
C LYS A 61 -6.64 -6.36 -3.09
N LEU A 62 -5.88 -5.31 -2.81
CA LEU A 62 -4.42 -5.33 -2.81
C LEU A 62 -3.87 -6.31 -1.76
N SER A 63 -4.39 -6.28 -0.54
CA SER A 63 -3.99 -7.21 0.52
C SER A 63 -4.24 -8.66 0.13
N ASN A 64 -5.42 -8.95 -0.43
CA ASN A 64 -5.78 -10.30 -0.85
C ASN A 64 -4.92 -10.79 -2.02
N ASP A 65 -4.61 -9.94 -2.99
CA ASP A 65 -3.74 -10.30 -4.11
C ASP A 65 -2.31 -10.57 -3.66
N LEU A 66 -1.73 -9.68 -2.84
CA LEU A 66 -0.40 -9.87 -2.25
C LEU A 66 -0.32 -11.15 -1.41
N LYS A 67 -1.34 -11.44 -0.58
CA LYS A 67 -1.41 -12.69 0.18
C LYS A 67 -1.47 -13.92 -0.72
N LYS A 68 -2.27 -13.89 -1.80
CA LYS A 68 -2.34 -14.97 -2.79
C LYS A 68 -0.98 -15.20 -3.46
N ARG A 69 -0.19 -14.16 -3.65
CA ARG A 69 1.18 -14.20 -4.17
C ARG A 69 2.22 -14.65 -3.13
N GLY A 70 1.80 -14.92 -1.90
CA GLY A 70 2.65 -15.42 -0.81
C GLY A 70 3.31 -14.33 0.04
N PHE A 71 2.99 -13.05 -0.18
CA PHE A 71 3.47 -11.98 0.69
C PHE A 71 2.85 -12.13 2.08
N ASN A 72 3.59 -11.75 3.11
CA ASN A 72 3.13 -11.76 4.49
C ASN A 72 3.36 -10.38 5.16
N PHE A 73 2.68 -10.12 6.27
CA PHE A 73 2.57 -8.78 6.89
C PHE A 73 1.99 -7.70 5.95
N VAL A 74 1.03 -8.09 5.11
CA VAL A 74 0.37 -7.24 4.11
C VAL A 74 -1.15 -7.23 4.34
N GLY A 75 -1.59 -6.98 5.58
CA GLY A 75 -3.01 -6.84 5.90
C GLY A 75 -3.64 -5.60 5.27
N PRO A 76 -4.98 -5.51 5.13
CA PRO A 76 -5.64 -4.37 4.45
C PRO A 76 -5.25 -3.01 5.02
N THR A 77 -5.15 -2.87 6.35
CA THR A 77 -4.68 -1.64 6.99
C THR A 77 -3.24 -1.28 6.62
N ILE A 78 -2.35 -2.27 6.51
CA ILE A 78 -0.96 -2.06 6.08
C ILE A 78 -0.92 -1.64 4.62
N CYS A 79 -1.72 -2.28 3.77
CA CYS A 79 -1.85 -1.93 2.36
C CYS A 79 -2.41 -0.51 2.19
N TYR A 80 -3.41 -0.12 2.97
CA TYR A 80 -3.95 1.24 2.91
C TYR A 80 -2.94 2.29 3.36
N ALA A 81 -2.21 2.02 4.46
CA ALA A 81 -1.11 2.87 4.90
C ALA A 81 0.00 2.99 3.84
N LEU A 82 0.33 1.91 3.13
CA LEU A 82 1.26 1.94 2.00
C LEU A 82 0.72 2.82 0.86
N MET A 83 -0.54 2.64 0.47
CA MET A 83 -1.19 3.43 -0.58
C MET A 83 -1.14 4.94 -0.28
N GLN A 84 -1.36 5.32 0.98
CA GLN A 84 -1.23 6.71 1.45
C GLN A 84 0.23 7.18 1.35
N ALA A 85 1.17 6.39 1.85
CA ALA A 85 2.58 6.77 1.92
C ALA A 85 3.25 6.94 0.55
N ILE A 86 2.85 6.14 -0.45
CA ILE A 86 3.42 6.18 -1.80
C ILE A 86 2.61 7.05 -2.78
N GLY A 87 1.53 7.69 -2.31
CA GLY A 87 0.73 8.63 -3.10
C GLY A 87 -0.29 8.00 -4.04
N MET A 88 -0.61 6.71 -3.90
CA MET A 88 -1.76 6.10 -4.60
C MET A 88 -3.08 6.72 -4.16
N VAL A 89 -3.18 7.12 -2.90
CA VAL A 89 -4.27 7.94 -2.36
C VAL A 89 -3.69 9.21 -1.74
N ASN A 90 -4.33 10.35 -2.00
CA ASN A 90 -4.04 11.60 -1.31
C ASN A 90 -5.10 11.82 -0.23
N ASP A 91 -4.74 11.48 1.00
CA ASP A 91 -5.59 11.56 2.18
C ASP A 91 -5.21 12.72 3.10
N HIS A 92 -4.40 13.67 2.62
CA HIS A 92 -4.22 14.92 3.34
C HIS A 92 -5.61 15.56 3.60
N THR A 93 -5.82 16.06 4.81
CA THR A 93 -7.08 16.76 5.13
C THR A 93 -7.19 18.03 4.30
N SER A 94 -8.41 18.52 4.09
CA SER A 94 -8.67 19.69 3.24
C SER A 94 -7.98 20.98 3.68
N GLU A 95 -7.58 21.06 4.95
CA GLU A 95 -6.85 22.19 5.54
C GLU A 95 -5.32 21.99 5.53
N CYS A 96 -4.84 20.79 5.20
CA CYS A 96 -3.42 20.52 5.08
C CYS A 96 -2.83 21.27 3.88
N PHE A 97 -1.70 21.96 4.06
CA PHE A 97 -1.03 22.71 2.99
C PHE A 97 -0.54 21.84 1.82
N LEU A 98 -0.46 20.51 2.00
CA LEU A 98 -0.12 19.53 0.97
C LEU A 98 -1.35 19.01 0.20
N TYR A 99 -2.57 19.34 0.61
CA TYR A 99 -3.79 18.83 -0.02
C TYR A 99 -3.90 19.14 -1.51
N ARG A 100 -3.40 20.29 -1.94
CA ARG A 100 -3.50 20.76 -3.34
C ARG A 100 -2.35 20.28 -4.23
N LYS A 101 -1.26 19.80 -3.65
CA LYS A 101 -0.16 19.19 -4.40
C LYS A 101 -0.59 17.83 -4.93
#